data_AF-A0A1G2YQR5-F1
#
_entry.id   AF-A0A1G2YQR5-F1
#
_cell.length_a   1.000
_cell.length_b   1.000
_cell.length_c   1.000
_cell.angle_alpha   90.00
_cell.angle_beta   90.00
_cell.angle_gamma   90.00
#
_symmetry.space_group_name_H-M   'P 1'
#
loop_
_entity.id
_entity.type
_entity.pdbx_description
1 polymer ?
#
loop_
_entity_poly.entity_id
_entity_poly.type
_entity_poly.pdbx_seq_one_letter_code
_entity_poly.pdbx_strand_id
1 'polypeptide(L)'
;MESEKRILTGREKDEAAIKLLAKLKEQLRSSDASNRRRAAFNLSWMQEDGLEILKEALTGNDHITTKNAAAYGLRKMHGRMKKLALEVLNYGLKHRDSSTRQVSRIALQLLGQKVPGGSEPQKRATKRTRIREISHESRPRLRMDPRRGIGTRRSH
;
A
#
# COMPACT_ATOMS: atom_id res chain seq x y z
N MET A 1 -31.31 5.81 -26.18
CA MET A 1 -30.76 4.45 -26.38
C MET A 1 -30.64 3.81 -25.01
N GLU A 2 -31.70 3.14 -24.57
CA GLU A 2 -31.67 2.34 -23.35
C GLU A 2 -30.87 1.08 -23.63
N SER A 3 -29.75 0.91 -22.92
CA SER A 3 -28.96 -0.31 -23.02
C SER A 3 -29.72 -1.41 -22.30
N GLU A 4 -30.37 -2.28 -23.08
CA GLU A 4 -31.00 -3.50 -22.56
C GLU A 4 -29.97 -4.27 -21.72
N LYS A 5 -30.19 -4.29 -20.41
CA LYS A 5 -29.35 -5.06 -19.48
C LYS A 5 -29.59 -6.54 -19.77
N ARG A 6 -28.79 -7.12 -20.68
CA ARG A 6 -28.79 -8.57 -20.94
C ARG A 6 -28.64 -9.31 -19.60
N ILE A 7 -29.68 -10.05 -19.23
CA ILE A 7 -29.68 -10.91 -18.06
C ILE A 7 -28.87 -12.14 -18.42
N LEU A 8 -27.61 -12.18 -17.97
CA LEU A 8 -26.77 -13.36 -18.12
C LEU A 8 -27.40 -14.55 -17.38
N THR A 9 -27.45 -15.69 -18.05
CA THR A 9 -27.86 -16.97 -17.47
C THR A 9 -26.86 -17.42 -16.40
N GLY A 10 -27.24 -18.36 -15.53
CA GLY A 10 -26.35 -18.88 -14.48
C GLY A 10 -25.01 -19.37 -15.03
N ARG A 11 -25.05 -20.15 -16.12
CA ARG A 11 -23.85 -20.69 -16.78
C ARG A 11 -22.92 -19.60 -17.33
N GLU A 12 -23.47 -18.57 -17.95
CA GLU A 12 -22.67 -17.45 -18.49
C GLU A 12 -21.99 -16.64 -17.37
N LYS A 13 -22.63 -16.54 -16.20
CA LYS A 13 -22.03 -15.90 -15.03
C LYS A 13 -20.86 -16.72 -14.49
N ASP A 14 -21.01 -18.04 -14.42
CA ASP A 14 -19.95 -18.94 -13.96
C ASP A 14 -18.74 -18.89 -14.91
N GLU A 15 -18.97 -18.93 -16.22
CA GLU A 15 -17.90 -18.79 -17.22
C GLU A 15 -17.21 -17.43 -17.14
N ALA A 16 -17.98 -16.35 -16.96
CA ALA A 16 -17.41 -15.01 -16.79
C ALA A 16 -16.56 -14.91 -15.51
N ALA A 17 -16.98 -15.56 -14.42
CA ALA A 17 -16.22 -15.62 -13.18
C ALA A 17 -14.90 -16.38 -13.37
N ILE A 18 -14.92 -17.53 -14.06
CA ILE A 18 -13.71 -18.31 -14.38
C ILE A 18 -12.73 -17.48 -15.22
N LYS A 19 -13.23 -16.81 -16.27
CA LYS A 19 -12.41 -15.94 -17.12
C LYS A 19 -11.82 -14.76 -16.34
N LEU A 20 -12.60 -14.18 -15.42
CA LEU A 20 -12.12 -13.11 -14.55
C LEU A 20 -11.02 -13.60 -13.60
N LEU A 21 -11.20 -14.75 -12.95
CA LEU A 21 -10.21 -15.35 -12.06
C LEU A 21 -8.89 -15.64 -12.80
N ALA A 22 -8.98 -16.22 -14.00
CA ALA A 22 -7.82 -16.48 -14.85
C ALA A 22 -7.05 -15.19 -15.18
N LYS A 23 -7.77 -14.14 -15.59
CA LYS A 23 -7.19 -12.82 -15.87
C LYS A 23 -6.51 -12.22 -14.64
N LEU A 24 -7.14 -12.29 -13.47
CA LEU A 24 -6.56 -11.78 -12.23
C LEU A 24 -5.32 -12.58 -11.81
N LYS A 25 -5.33 -13.90 -12.01
CA LYS A 25 -4.18 -14.78 -11.75
C LYS A 25 -2.97 -14.43 -12.63
N GLU A 26 -3.20 -14.07 -13.89
CA GLU A 26 -2.17 -13.58 -14.81
C GLU A 26 -1.68 -12.18 -14.39
N GLN A 27 -2.60 -11.24 -14.12
CA GLN A 27 -2.24 -9.89 -13.70
C GLN A 27 -1.46 -9.85 -12.38
N LEU A 28 -1.70 -10.80 -11.47
CA LEU A 28 -0.93 -10.98 -10.24
C LEU A 28 0.54 -11.37 -10.48
N ARG A 29 0.85 -11.90 -11.66
CA ARG A 29 2.20 -12.27 -12.13
C ARG A 29 2.78 -11.29 -13.16
N SER A 30 2.07 -10.21 -13.45
CA SER A 30 2.56 -9.16 -14.36
C SER A 30 3.84 -8.51 -13.84
N SER A 31 4.70 -8.05 -14.75
CA SER A 31 5.86 -7.21 -14.38
C SER A 31 5.43 -5.89 -13.72
N ASP A 32 4.30 -5.32 -14.15
CA ASP A 32 3.76 -4.06 -13.64
C ASP A 32 3.24 -4.20 -12.19
N ALA A 33 3.82 -3.40 -11.29
CA ALA A 33 3.47 -3.36 -9.88
C ALA A 33 2.03 -2.84 -9.61
N SER A 34 1.49 -2.00 -10.48
CA SER A 34 0.11 -1.49 -10.39
C SER A 34 -0.88 -2.59 -10.72
N ASN A 35 -0.61 -3.35 -11.80
CA ASN A 35 -1.45 -4.49 -12.19
C ASN A 35 -1.46 -5.55 -11.10
N ARG A 36 -0.30 -5.92 -10.56
CA ARG A 36 -0.21 -6.91 -9.47
C ARG A 36 -1.00 -6.49 -8.24
N ARG A 37 -0.88 -5.23 -7.80
CA ARG A 37 -1.59 -4.74 -6.62
C ARG A 37 -3.10 -4.64 -6.83
N ARG A 38 -3.54 -4.17 -8.00
CA ARG A 38 -4.97 -4.14 -8.36
C ARG A 38 -5.56 -5.54 -8.42
N ALA A 39 -4.84 -6.48 -9.05
CA ALA A 39 -5.27 -7.87 -9.10
C ALA A 39 -5.41 -8.48 -7.70
N ALA A 40 -4.41 -8.29 -6.84
CA ALA A 40 -4.45 -8.77 -5.47
C ALA A 40 -5.60 -8.16 -4.64
N PHE A 41 -5.89 -6.87 -4.83
CA PHE A 41 -7.03 -6.22 -4.20
C PHE A 41 -8.36 -6.79 -4.70
N ASN A 42 -8.51 -6.99 -6.01
CA ASN A 42 -9.74 -7.55 -6.56
C ASN A 42 -9.97 -8.98 -6.05
N LEU A 43 -8.91 -9.81 -6.02
CA LEU A 43 -8.96 -11.15 -5.45
C LEU A 43 -9.38 -11.16 -3.98
N SER A 44 -9.06 -10.12 -3.19
CA SER A 44 -9.46 -10.08 -1.78
C SER A 44 -10.98 -9.94 -1.57
N TRP A 45 -11.73 -9.61 -2.63
CA TRP A 45 -13.19 -9.57 -2.63
C TRP A 45 -13.84 -10.86 -3.17
N MET A 46 -13.05 -11.78 -3.74
CA MET A 46 -13.54 -13.02 -4.38
C MET A 46 -13.58 -14.23 -3.43
N GLN A 47 -13.68 -13.96 -2.13
CA GLN A 47 -13.85 -14.96 -1.07
C GLN A 47 -12.87 -16.16 -1.20
N GLU A 48 -13.35 -17.41 -1.20
CA GLU A 48 -12.54 -18.63 -1.27
C GLU A 48 -11.68 -18.71 -2.53
N ASP A 49 -12.24 -18.43 -3.71
CA ASP A 49 -11.50 -18.48 -4.98
C ASP A 49 -10.33 -17.49 -4.95
N GLY A 50 -10.60 -16.29 -4.41
CA GLY A 50 -9.59 -15.28 -4.17
C GLY A 50 -8.52 -15.72 -3.17
N LEU A 51 -8.93 -16.37 -2.08
CA LEU A 51 -8.01 -16.87 -1.05
C LEU A 51 -7.10 -17.94 -1.61
N GLU A 52 -7.63 -18.87 -2.39
CA GLU A 52 -6.86 -19.96 -2.97
C GLU A 52 -5.77 -19.42 -3.89
N ILE A 53 -6.11 -18.50 -4.80
CA ILE A 53 -5.15 -17.88 -5.72
C ILE A 53 -4.07 -17.09 -4.95
N LEU A 54 -4.48 -16.32 -3.92
CA LEU A 54 -3.54 -15.53 -3.13
C LEU A 54 -2.63 -16.43 -2.26
N LYS A 55 -3.16 -17.53 -1.73
CA LYS A 55 -2.38 -18.54 -1.00
C LYS A 55 -1.36 -19.20 -1.93
N GLU A 56 -1.81 -19.69 -3.08
CA GLU A 56 -0.96 -20.30 -4.12
C GLU A 56 0.18 -19.33 -4.50
N ALA A 57 -0.15 -18.06 -4.78
CA ALA A 57 0.82 -17.05 -5.18
C ALA A 57 1.83 -16.67 -4.08
N LEU A 58 1.45 -16.82 -2.81
CA LEU A 58 2.34 -16.54 -1.67
C LEU A 58 3.30 -17.70 -1.37
N THR A 59 2.80 -18.95 -1.41
CA THR A 59 3.55 -20.15 -1.02
C THR A 59 4.18 -20.87 -2.20
N GLY A 60 3.76 -20.57 -3.43
CA GLY A 60 4.29 -21.15 -4.66
C GLY A 60 5.69 -20.64 -5.04
N ASN A 61 6.14 -21.04 -6.22
CA ASN A 61 7.43 -20.65 -6.77
C ASN A 61 7.41 -19.26 -7.46
N ASP A 62 6.48 -18.40 -7.07
CA ASP A 62 6.35 -17.07 -7.65
C ASP A 62 7.47 -16.13 -7.19
N HIS A 63 7.77 -15.15 -8.04
CA HIS A 63 8.74 -14.11 -7.74
C HIS A 63 8.33 -13.30 -6.49
N ILE A 64 9.29 -12.77 -5.74
CA ILE A 64 9.05 -12.06 -4.47
C ILE A 64 8.06 -10.89 -4.63
N THR A 65 8.04 -10.26 -5.81
CA THR A 65 7.15 -9.13 -6.12
C THR A 65 5.68 -9.58 -6.25
N THR A 66 5.42 -10.79 -6.75
CA THR A 66 4.09 -11.43 -6.77
C THR A 66 3.68 -11.88 -5.37
N LYS A 67 4.60 -12.49 -4.60
CA LYS A 67 4.37 -12.85 -3.20
C LYS A 67 3.96 -11.63 -2.34
N ASN A 68 4.64 -10.51 -2.52
CA ASN A 68 4.30 -9.23 -1.87
C ASN A 68 2.89 -8.74 -2.23
N ALA A 69 2.49 -8.84 -3.50
CA ALA A 69 1.15 -8.49 -3.93
C ALA A 69 0.11 -9.45 -3.34
N ALA A 70 0.38 -10.75 -3.34
CA ALA A 70 -0.49 -11.75 -2.74
C ALA A 70 -0.71 -11.50 -1.24
N ALA A 71 0.35 -11.22 -0.50
CA ALA A 71 0.27 -10.85 0.91
C ALA A 71 -0.49 -9.54 1.14
N TYR A 72 -0.39 -8.56 0.23
CA TYR A 72 -1.23 -7.37 0.26
C TYR A 72 -2.72 -7.72 0.10
N GLY A 73 -3.07 -8.60 -0.84
CA GLY A 73 -4.44 -9.10 -1.02
C GLY A 73 -4.98 -9.81 0.22
N LEU A 74 -4.18 -10.72 0.81
CA LEU A 74 -4.54 -11.44 2.04
C LEU A 74 -4.84 -10.48 3.20
N ARG A 75 -4.05 -9.40 3.36
CA ARG A 75 -4.30 -8.36 4.36
C ARG A 75 -5.59 -7.58 4.12
N LYS A 76 -6.05 -7.52 2.88
CA LYS A 76 -7.28 -6.85 2.44
C LYS A 76 -8.48 -7.80 2.39
N MET A 77 -8.37 -9.02 2.91
CA MET A 77 -9.55 -9.86 3.10
C MET A 77 -10.42 -9.37 4.25
N HIS A 78 -11.72 -9.51 4.09
CA HIS A 78 -12.73 -9.00 5.02
C HIS A 78 -13.68 -10.12 5.48
N GLY A 79 -14.48 -9.83 6.51
CA GLY A 79 -15.46 -10.77 7.04
C GLY A 79 -14.85 -12.11 7.48
N ARG A 80 -15.51 -13.21 7.13
CA ARG A 80 -15.06 -14.58 7.44
C ARG A 80 -13.68 -14.92 6.85
N MET A 81 -13.34 -14.32 5.72
CA MET A 81 -12.07 -14.59 5.01
C MET A 81 -10.86 -13.99 5.72
N LYS A 82 -11.05 -12.99 6.58
CA LYS A 82 -9.96 -12.37 7.34
C LYS A 82 -9.24 -13.39 8.24
N LYS A 83 -9.99 -14.28 8.88
CA LYS A 83 -9.42 -15.33 9.75
C LYS A 83 -8.60 -16.33 8.93
N LEU A 84 -9.15 -16.80 7.82
CA LEU A 84 -8.45 -17.71 6.91
C LEU A 84 -7.19 -17.08 6.30
N ALA A 85 -7.25 -15.79 5.94
CA ALA A 85 -6.09 -15.06 5.44
C ALA A 85 -4.98 -14.96 6.51
N LEU A 86 -5.33 -14.74 7.78
CA LEU A 86 -4.37 -14.77 8.89
C LEU A 86 -3.76 -16.16 9.07
N GLU A 87 -4.54 -17.22 8.94
CA GLU A 87 -4.05 -18.60 9.01
C GLU A 87 -3.05 -18.88 7.88
N VAL A 88 -3.34 -18.44 6.65
CA VAL A 88 -2.39 -18.54 5.51
C VAL A 88 -1.10 -17.77 5.78
N LEU A 89 -1.18 -16.55 6.31
CA LEU A 89 0.00 -15.76 6.65
C LEU A 89 0.82 -16.42 7.79
N ASN A 90 0.17 -16.98 8.80
CA ASN A 90 0.84 -17.71 9.88
C ASN A 90 1.49 -19.00 9.38
N TYR A 91 0.84 -19.73 8.48
CA TYR A 91 1.44 -20.88 7.80
C TYR A 91 2.69 -20.46 7.02
N GLY A 92 2.65 -19.32 6.33
CA GLY A 92 3.79 -18.77 5.60
C GLY A 92 5.02 -18.50 6.46
N LEU A 93 4.88 -18.22 7.76
CA LEU A 93 6.01 -18.07 8.69
C LEU A 93 6.83 -19.36 8.88
N LYS A 94 6.21 -20.52 8.68
CA LYS A 94 6.82 -21.85 8.81
C LYS A 94 7.24 -22.42 7.45
N HIS A 95 7.09 -21.65 6.36
CA HIS A 95 7.37 -22.13 5.02
C HIS A 95 8.88 -22.36 4.79
N ARG A 96 9.24 -23.33 3.94
CA ARG A 96 10.64 -23.62 3.62
C ARG A 96 11.34 -22.43 2.95
N ASP A 97 10.64 -21.80 2.01
CA ASP A 97 11.15 -20.63 1.29
C ASP A 97 11.32 -19.42 2.23
N SER A 98 12.52 -18.84 2.22
CA SER A 98 12.86 -17.65 2.99
C SER A 98 12.06 -16.43 2.54
N SER A 99 11.77 -16.32 1.23
CA SER A 99 11.02 -15.18 0.69
C SER A 99 9.57 -15.19 1.19
N THR A 100 8.88 -16.34 1.13
CA THR A 100 7.54 -16.50 1.70
C THR A 100 7.52 -16.18 3.20
N ARG A 101 8.48 -16.70 3.98
CA ARG A 101 8.58 -16.40 5.41
C ARG A 101 8.70 -14.90 5.69
N GLN A 102 9.57 -14.22 4.94
CA GLN A 102 9.81 -12.80 5.13
C GLN A 102 8.58 -11.96 4.74
N VAL A 103 7.95 -12.27 3.61
CA VAL A 103 6.74 -11.57 3.14
C VAL A 103 5.59 -11.77 4.12
N SER A 104 5.38 -13.00 4.60
CA SER A 104 4.35 -13.30 5.61
C SER A 104 4.59 -12.58 6.93
N ARG A 105 5.85 -12.52 7.41
CA ARG A 105 6.24 -11.77 8.60
C ARG A 105 5.89 -10.29 8.46
N ILE A 106 6.30 -9.66 7.36
CA ILE A 106 6.01 -8.24 7.10
C ILE A 106 4.50 -8.00 7.05
N ALA A 107 3.75 -8.89 6.40
CA ALA A 107 2.30 -8.75 6.29
C ALA A 107 1.59 -8.82 7.64
N LEU A 108 2.00 -9.75 8.51
CA LEU A 108 1.47 -9.89 9.87
C LEU A 108 1.84 -8.69 10.75
N GLN A 109 3.08 -8.20 10.67
CA GLN A 109 3.50 -6.98 11.38
C GLN A 109 2.64 -5.76 10.97
N LEU A 110 2.36 -5.62 9.67
CA LEU A 110 1.50 -4.54 9.15
C LEU A 110 0.01 -4.70 9.51
N LEU A 111 -0.39 -5.88 9.99
CA LEU A 111 -1.71 -6.13 10.60
C LEU A 111 -1.69 -5.99 12.14
N GLY A 112 -0.56 -5.59 12.72
CA GLY A 112 -0.38 -5.48 14.17
C GLY A 112 -0.35 -6.83 14.89
N GLN A 113 -0.13 -7.94 14.18
CA GLN A 113 -0.03 -9.26 14.78
C GLN A 113 1.35 -9.45 15.42
N LYS A 114 1.38 -10.13 16.58
CA LYS A 114 2.64 -10.46 17.25
C LYS A 114 3.33 -11.57 16.48
N VAL A 115 4.46 -11.26 15.84
CA VAL A 115 5.26 -12.24 15.09
C VAL A 115 6.50 -12.61 15.91
N PRO A 116 6.82 -13.91 16.09
CA PRO A 116 8.04 -14.31 16.78
C PRO A 116 9.28 -13.76 16.07
N GLY A 117 10.13 -13.05 16.82
CA GLY A 117 11.33 -12.38 16.32
C GLY A 117 11.07 -11.05 15.58
N GLY A 118 9.83 -10.55 15.57
CA GLY A 118 9.54 -9.20 15.10
C GLY A 118 9.86 -8.17 16.17
N SER A 119 10.72 -7.21 15.87
CA SER A 119 10.82 -5.98 16.65
C SER A 119 9.43 -5.36 16.74
N GLU A 120 9.00 -5.01 17.96
CA GLU A 120 7.69 -4.38 18.17
C GLU A 120 7.52 -3.20 17.22
N PRO A 121 6.31 -2.94 16.69
CA PRO A 121 6.07 -1.74 15.89
C PRO A 121 6.37 -0.54 16.77
N GLN A 122 7.56 0.03 16.57
CA GLN A 122 8.04 1.21 17.27
C GLN A 122 6.99 2.27 17.00
N LYS A 123 6.15 2.56 18.01
CA LYS A 123 5.13 3.60 17.92
C LYS A 123 5.86 4.82 17.39
N ARG A 124 5.53 5.24 16.17
CA ARG A 124 6.08 6.47 15.61
C ARG A 124 5.65 7.56 16.57
N ALA A 125 6.56 7.96 17.44
CA ALA A 125 6.37 9.11 18.30
C ALA A 125 6.08 10.25 17.33
N THR A 126 4.81 10.67 17.27
CA THR A 126 4.40 11.87 16.59
C THR A 126 5.15 13.01 17.27
N LYS A 127 6.33 13.35 16.75
CA LYS A 127 6.98 14.61 17.05
C LYS A 127 6.00 15.65 16.53
N ARG A 128 5.16 16.19 17.42
CA ARG A 128 4.40 17.41 17.19
C ARG A 128 5.43 18.44 16.74
N THR A 129 5.46 18.74 15.46
CA THR A 129 6.10 19.96 14.97
C THR A 129 5.35 21.09 15.64
N ARG A 130 5.87 21.59 16.77
CA ARG A 130 5.45 22.88 17.31
C ARG A 130 5.85 23.89 16.25
N ILE A 131 4.89 24.24 15.39
CA ILE A 131 4.97 25.45 14.58
C ILE A 131 5.12 26.57 15.61
N ARG A 132 6.34 27.09 15.77
CA ARG A 132 6.58 28.32 16.50
C ARG A 132 6.00 29.43 15.62
N GLU A 133 4.95 30.08 16.10
CA GLU A 133 4.51 31.36 15.55
C GLU A 133 5.73 32.29 15.52
N ILE A 134 6.06 32.76 14.32
CA ILE A 134 7.04 33.82 14.14
C ILE A 134 6.35 35.09 14.64
N SER A 135 6.66 35.50 15.87
CA SER A 135 6.21 36.79 16.38
C SER A 135 6.90 37.90 15.56
N HIS A 136 6.11 38.62 14.75
CA HIS A 136 6.56 39.82 14.07
C HIS A 136 6.66 40.96 15.08
N GLU A 137 7.79 41.07 15.77
CA GLU A 137 8.08 42.23 16.61
C GLU A 137 9.40 42.87 16.16
N SER A 138 9.36 44.19 16.01
CA SER A 138 10.48 45.11 15.81
C SER A 138 11.00 45.29 14.38
N ARG A 139 10.24 46.06 13.59
CA ARG A 139 10.84 46.99 12.60
C ARG A 139 11.64 48.07 13.34
N PRO A 140 12.95 48.22 13.13
CA PRO A 140 13.64 49.42 13.60
C PRO A 140 13.27 50.59 12.68
N ARG A 141 12.61 51.59 13.26
CA ARG A 141 12.42 52.91 12.64
C ARG A 141 13.79 53.57 12.51
N LEU A 142 14.41 53.53 11.34
CA LEU A 142 15.53 54.40 11.03
C LEU A 142 15.00 55.82 10.89
N ARG A 143 15.26 56.62 11.93
CA ARG A 143 15.06 58.07 11.96
C ARG A 143 15.86 58.70 10.82
N MET A 144 15.15 59.51 10.04
CA MET A 144 15.72 60.55 9.18
C MET A 144 16.65 61.45 10.00
N ASP A 145 17.85 61.67 9.49
CA ASP A 145 18.75 62.72 9.96
C ASP A 145 18.99 63.70 8.79
N PRO A 146 18.49 64.95 8.85
CA PRO A 146 18.74 65.94 7.82
C PRO A 146 19.99 66.75 8.20
N ARG A 147 20.91 66.93 7.23
CA ARG A 147 21.98 67.96 7.13
C ARG A 147 23.42 67.49 7.38
N ARG A 148 24.10 67.16 6.28
CA ARG A 148 25.49 67.51 5.90
C ARG A 148 25.71 66.82 4.54
N GLY A 149 26.01 67.44 3.41
CA GLY A 149 26.64 68.72 3.11
C GLY A 149 27.73 68.47 2.07
N ILE A 150 27.47 68.84 0.81
CA ILE A 150 28.41 69.36 -0.21
C ILE A 150 29.54 68.43 -0.70
N GLY A 151 29.63 68.22 -2.02
CA GLY A 151 30.86 67.71 -2.65
C GLY A 151 30.72 67.26 -4.11
N THR A 152 30.97 68.18 -5.04
CA THR A 152 31.17 68.01 -6.49
C THR A 152 32.15 66.89 -6.90
N ARG A 153 31.89 66.16 -8.00
CA ARG A 153 32.72 66.21 -9.24
C ARG A 153 32.22 65.29 -10.36
N ARG A 154 32.16 65.85 -11.57
CA ARG A 154 32.12 65.18 -12.88
C ARG A 154 33.46 64.54 -13.22
N SER A 155 33.41 63.40 -13.91
CA SER A 155 34.32 62.89 -14.96
C SER A 155 33.81 61.48 -15.33
N HIS A 156 33.61 61.04 -16.58
CA HIS A 156 33.98 61.48 -17.92
C HIS A 156 32.84 61.12 -18.88
#